data_AF-A0A6V7KU12-F1
#
_entry.id   AF-A0A6V7KU12-F1
#
_cell.length_a   1.000
_cell.length_b   1.000
_cell.length_c   1.000
_cell.angle_alpha   90.00
_cell.angle_beta   90.00
_cell.angle_gamma   90.00
#
_symmetry.space_group_name_H-M   'P 1'
#
loop_
_entity.id
_entity.type
_entity.pdbx_description
1 polymer ?
#
loop_
_entity_poly.entity_id
_entity_poly.type
_entity_poly.pdbx_seq_one_letter_code
_entity_poly.pdbx_strand_id
1 'polypeptide(L)' 'IFIKSVLPGGQAAEDGRLRAGDEILAVNGQVSHDLTHREAVQLFRSIKNGPLALHLCRRVKQRDL' A
#
# COMPACT_ATOMS: atom_id res chain seq x y z
N ILE A 1 6.06 4.07 1.93
CA ILE A 1 6.05 2.57 2.02
C ILE A 1 5.84 2.01 0.62
N PHE A 2 6.64 1.04 0.16
CA PHE A 2 6.50 0.49 -1.20
C PHE A 2 5.91 -0.92 -1.21
N ILE A 3 5.00 -1.19 -2.14
CA ILE A 3 4.47 -2.53 -2.38
C ILE A 3 5.48 -3.34 -3.18
N LYS A 4 6.07 -4.38 -2.55
CA LYS A 4 6.96 -5.32 -3.23
C LYS A 4 6.19 -6.36 -4.05
N SER A 5 5.10 -6.90 -3.48
CA SER A 5 4.24 -7.89 -4.11
C SER A 5 2.85 -7.85 -3.48
N VAL A 6 1.86 -8.37 -4.20
CA VAL A 6 0.51 -8.60 -3.70
C VAL A 6 0.33 -10.11 -3.55
N LEU A 7 -0.13 -10.56 -2.39
CA LEU A 7 -0.31 -11.98 -2.10
C LEU A 7 -1.50 -12.54 -2.91
N PRO A 8 -1.31 -13.58 -3.74
CA PRO A 8 -2.41 -14.22 -4.46
C PRO A 8 -3.48 -14.76 -3.51
N GLY A 9 -4.75 -14.50 -3.81
CA GLY A 9 -5.90 -14.92 -2.98
C GLY A 9 -6.08 -14.12 -1.68
N GLY A 10 -5.25 -13.10 -1.43
CA GLY A 10 -5.48 -12.14 -0.34
C GLY A 10 -6.43 -11.01 -0.76
N GLN A 11 -6.98 -10.29 0.22
CA GLN A 11 -7.94 -9.18 -0.01
C GLN A 11 -7.43 -8.12 -1.01
N ALA A 12 -6.14 -7.79 -0.95
CA ALA A 12 -5.52 -6.84 -1.88
C ALA A 12 -5.46 -7.36 -3.33
N ALA A 13 -5.33 -8.68 -3.53
CA ALA A 13 -5.39 -9.30 -4.85
C ALA A 13 -6.83 -9.34 -5.37
N GLU A 14 -7.79 -9.65 -4.50
CA GLU A 14 -9.23 -9.66 -4.84
C GLU A 14 -9.74 -8.27 -5.23
N ASP A 15 -9.28 -7.22 -4.56
CA ASP A 15 -9.55 -5.83 -4.96
C ASP A 15 -8.91 -5.46 -6.30
N GLY A 16 -7.72 -6.02 -6.60
CA GLY A 16 -7.08 -5.96 -7.92
C GLY A 16 -6.49 -4.60 -8.33
N ARG A 17 -6.66 -3.55 -7.52
CA ARG A 17 -6.15 -2.20 -7.85
C ARG A 17 -4.69 -1.99 -7.47
N LEU A 18 -4.21 -2.65 -6.40
CA LEU A 18 -2.84 -2.55 -5.91
C LEU A 18 -1.86 -3.34 -6.78
N ARG A 19 -0.65 -2.80 -6.98
CA ARG A 19 0.39 -3.43 -7.79
C ARG A 19 1.77 -3.29 -7.15
N ALA A 20 2.67 -4.19 -7.51
CA ALA A 20 4.08 -4.03 -7.18
C ALA A 20 4.61 -2.71 -7.75
N GLY A 21 5.35 -1.97 -6.93
CA GLY A 21 5.88 -0.65 -7.25
C GLY A 21 4.98 0.53 -6.87
N ASP A 22 3.74 0.30 -6.43
CA ASP A 22 2.92 1.36 -5.83
C ASP A 22 3.56 1.84 -4.52
N GLU A 23 3.51 3.15 -4.29
CA GLU A 23 3.93 3.76 -3.04
C GLU A 23 2.71 4.20 -2.25
N ILE A 24 2.59 3.69 -1.01
CA ILE A 24 1.57 4.09 -0.05
C ILE A 24 2.05 5.37 0.65
N LEU A 25 1.26 6.43 0.48
CA LEU A 25 1.49 7.78 0.99
C LEU A 25 0.69 8.05 2.27
N ALA A 26 -0.50 7.45 2.40
CA ALA A 26 -1.30 7.50 3.62
C ALA A 26 -2.19 6.26 3.79
N VAL A 27 -2.49 5.93 5.05
CA VAL A 27 -3.39 4.84 5.45
C VAL A 27 -4.47 5.44 6.36
N ASN A 28 -5.74 5.32 5.97
CA ASN A 28 -6.89 5.88 6.70
C ASN A 28 -6.70 7.36 7.06
N GLY A 29 -6.14 8.15 6.13
CA GLY A 29 -5.88 9.59 6.31
C GLY A 29 -4.59 9.92 7.08
N GLN A 30 -3.93 8.95 7.72
CA GLN A 30 -2.64 9.17 8.36
C GLN A 30 -1.50 9.04 7.34
N VAL A 31 -0.71 10.10 7.21
CA VAL A 31 0.49 10.11 6.36
C VAL A 31 1.46 9.01 6.81
N SER A 32 1.96 8.24 5.84
CA SER A 32 2.86 7.10 6.09
C SER A 32 4.32 7.38 5.71
N HIS A 33 4.66 8.65 5.44
CA HIS A 33 6.03 9.12 5.32
C HIS A 33 6.74 9.00 6.67
N ASP A 34 8.03 8.63 6.64
CA ASP A 34 8.92 8.41 7.79
C ASP A 34 8.60 7.26 8.75
N LEU A 35 7.57 6.47 8.48
CA LEU A 35 7.37 5.23 9.21
C LEU A 35 8.52 4.25 8.95
N THR A 36 9.13 3.77 10.02
CA THR A 36 10.01 2.61 9.97
C THR A 36 9.21 1.38 9.50
N HIS A 37 9.93 0.35 9.03
CA HIS A 37 9.28 -0.90 8.66
C HIS A 37 8.43 -1.49 9.81
N ARG A 38 8.91 -1.41 11.06
CA ARG A 38 8.20 -1.92 12.23
C ARG A 38 6.91 -1.14 12.48
N GLU A 39 6.95 0.18 12.43
CA GLU A 39 5.76 1.03 12.64
C GLU A 39 4.73 0.81 11.52
N ALA A 40 5.18 0.72 10.27
CA ALA A 40 4.31 0.40 9.14
C ALA A 40 3.57 -0.94 9.35
N VAL A 41 4.29 -1.98 9.77
CA VAL A 41 3.68 -3.29 10.06
C VAL A 41 2.69 -3.21 11.23
N GLN A 42 3.02 -2.45 12.29
CA GLN A 42 2.13 -2.25 13.42
C GLN A 42 0.85 -1.49 13.02
N LEU A 43 0.98 -0.46 12.18
CA LEU A 43 -0.13 0.31 11.63
C LEU A 43 -1.10 -0.59 10.85
N PHE A 44 -0.61 -1.42 9.93
CA PHE A 44 -1.50 -2.33 9.20
C PHE A 44 -2.13 -3.40 10.09
N ARG A 45 -1.38 -3.91 11.09
CA ARG A 45 -1.88 -4.93 12.02
C ARG A 45 -2.89 -4.40 13.03
N SER A 46 -2.91 -3.10 13.32
CA SER A 46 -3.88 -2.50 14.25
C SER A 46 -5.27 -2.36 13.63
N ILE A 47 -5.35 -2.32 12.30
CA ILE A 47 -6.61 -2.27 11.54
C ILE A 47 -7.21 -3.68 11.52
N LYS A 48 -8.23 -3.90 12.36
CA LYS A 48 -8.86 -5.23 12.49
C LYS A 48 -10.07 -5.41 11.60
N ASN A 49 -10.87 -4.35 11.43
CA ASN A 49 -12.17 -4.39 10.78
C ASN A 49 -12.43 -3.08 10.04
N GLY A 50 -13.38 -3.13 9.10
CA GLY A 50 -13.83 -1.95 8.37
C GLY A 50 -13.01 -1.66 7.10
N PRO A 51 -13.37 -0.59 6.37
CA PRO A 51 -12.72 -0.25 5.12
C PRO A 51 -11.28 0.26 5.36
N LEU A 52 -10.35 -0.20 4.53
CA LEU A 52 -8.98 0.29 4.47
C LEU A 52 -8.85 1.29 3.32
N ALA A 53 -8.72 2.58 3.64
CA ALA A 53 -8.50 3.63 2.65
C ALA A 53 -7.00 3.89 2.47
N LEU A 54 -6.51 3.80 1.24
CA LEU A 54 -5.11 4.05 0.91
C LEU A 54 -5.00 5.22 -0.06
N HIS A 55 -4.13 6.18 0.24
CA HIS A 55 -3.63 7.12 -0.75
C HIS A 55 -2.30 6.61 -1.28
N LEU A 56 -2.21 6.43 -2.60
CA LEU A 56 -1.04 5.87 -3.24
C LEU A 56 -0.66 6.65 -4.51
N CYS A 57 0.61 6.59 -4.86
CA CYS A 57 1.08 6.99 -6.18
C CYS A 57 1.67 5.79 -6.92
N ARG A 58 1.52 5.81 -8.24
CA ARG A 58 2.07 4.80 -9.15
C ARG A 58 2.97 5.51 -10.14
N ARG A 59 4.27 5.22 -10.10
CA ARG A 59 5.18 5.70 -11.16
C ARG A 59 4.82 5.01 -12.46
N VAL A 60 4.36 5.79 -13.44
CA VAL A 60 4.24 5.33 -14.81
C VAL A 60 5.67 5.21 -15.34
N LYS A 61 6.11 3.99 -15.69
CA LYS A 61 7.35 3.84 -16.46
C LYS A 61 7.14 4.64 -17.74
N GLN A 62 7.90 5.72 -17.95
CA GLN A 62 8.05 6.27 -19.30
C GLN A 62 8.50 5.08 -20.16
N ARG A 63 7.70 4.73 -21.17
CA ARG A 63 8.21 3.90 -22.25
C ARG A 63 9.34 4.70 -22.84
N ASP A 64 10.58 4.24 -22.65
CA ASP A 64 11.69 4.67 -23.48
C ASP A 64 11.23 4.48 -24.94
N LEU A 65 11.20 5.59 -25.68
CA LEU A 65 10.85 5.64 -27.11
C LEU A 65 11.89 4.88 -27.93
#